data_AF-A0A4R4INC6-F1
#
_entry.id   AF-A0A4R4INC6-F1
#
_cell.length_a   1.000
_cell.length_b   1.000
_cell.length_c   1.000
_cell.angle_alpha   90.00
_cell.angle_beta   90.00
_cell.angle_gamma   90.00
#
_symmetry.space_group_name_H-M   'P 1'
#
loop_
_entity.id
_entity.type
_entity.pdbx_description
1 polymer ?
#
loop_
_entity_poly.entity_id
_entity_poly.type
_entity_poly.pdbx_seq_one_letter_code
_entity_poly.pdbx_strand_id
1 'polypeptide(L)'
;MQYVLININNCKFLLPEPIGDYEFPSYILKHKQLIIDYIEVSNSMLKYGGEPFSEEMQQCDNRAKHIRYQLADFKAITGIVGFPFDMRDVDLYIINNSLNIASEFNI
;
A
#
# COMPACT_ATOMS: atom_id res chain seq x y z
N MET A 1 -0.38 14.44 -14.89
CA MET A 1 -1.09 13.85 -13.75
C MET A 1 -0.23 14.13 -12.52
N GLN A 2 -0.80 14.74 -11.49
CA GLN A 2 -0.08 15.00 -10.24
C GLN A 2 -0.25 13.81 -9.31
N TYR A 3 0.70 13.64 -8.38
CA TYR A 3 0.67 12.58 -7.39
C TYR A 3 0.87 13.14 -5.99
N VAL A 4 0.30 12.43 -5.03
CA VAL A 4 0.49 12.65 -3.60
C VAL A 4 1.33 11.50 -3.06
N LEU A 5 2.42 11.84 -2.37
CA LEU A 5 3.21 10.89 -1.62
C LEU A 5 2.65 10.79 -0.21
N ILE A 6 2.37 9.58 0.26
CA ILE A 6 1.96 9.35 1.65
C ILE A 6 2.91 8.35 2.32
N ASN A 7 3.18 8.58 3.59
CA ASN A 7 3.93 7.68 4.45
C ASN A 7 2.99 7.10 5.51
N ILE A 8 2.86 5.78 5.56
CA ILE A 8 2.10 5.05 6.59
C ILE A 8 2.99 3.93 7.11
N ASN A 9 3.21 3.89 8.43
CA ASN A 9 4.01 2.85 9.09
C ASN A 9 5.41 2.63 8.45
N ASN A 10 6.12 3.72 8.16
CA ASN A 10 7.42 3.75 7.47
C ASN A 10 7.42 3.17 6.05
N CYS A 11 6.25 2.95 5.44
CA CYS A 11 6.11 2.60 4.03
C CYS A 11 5.64 3.82 3.23
N LYS A 12 6.28 4.03 2.08
CA LYS A 12 5.90 5.04 1.10
C LYS A 12 4.86 4.49 0.16
N PHE A 13 3.85 5.30 -0.13
CA PHE A 13 2.85 5.03 -1.16
C PHE A 13 2.61 6.24 -2.02
N LEU A 14 2.36 5.99 -3.29
CA LEU A 14 2.02 7.01 -4.26
C LEU A 14 0.54 6.89 -4.63
N LEU A 15 -0.17 8.00 -4.51
CA LEU A 15 -1.56 8.13 -4.94
C LEU A 15 -1.61 9.10 -6.12
N PRO A 16 -2.30 8.78 -7.23
CA PRO A 16 -2.73 9.82 -8.16
C PRO A 16 -3.50 10.88 -7.38
N GLU A 17 -3.32 12.15 -7.73
CA GLU A 17 -4.08 13.23 -7.09
C GLU A 17 -5.59 12.92 -7.18
N PRO A 18 -6.33 12.94 -6.06
CA PRO A 18 -7.73 12.56 -6.03
C PRO A 18 -8.57 13.62 -6.75
N ILE A 19 -8.92 13.35 -8.02
CA ILE A 19 -9.81 14.22 -8.79
C ILE A 19 -11.26 13.82 -8.49
N GLY A 20 -11.71 14.06 -7.26
CA GLY A 20 -13.10 13.80 -6.84
C GLY A 20 -13.48 12.33 -6.64
N ASP A 21 -12.57 11.38 -6.89
CA ASP A 21 -12.82 9.94 -6.75
C ASP A 21 -13.04 9.51 -5.28
N TYR A 22 -12.47 10.24 -4.33
CA TYR A 22 -12.65 10.04 -2.90
C TYR A 22 -12.20 11.28 -2.10
N GLU A 23 -12.68 11.40 -0.86
CA GLU A 23 -12.30 12.49 0.05
C GLU A 23 -10.92 12.24 0.69
N PHE A 24 -9.89 12.94 0.23
CA PHE A 24 -8.57 12.90 0.84
C PHE A 24 -8.42 13.97 1.93
N PRO A 25 -7.80 13.68 3.10
CA PRO A 25 -7.19 12.40 3.51
C PRO A 25 -8.16 11.44 4.24
N SER A 26 -9.40 11.85 4.49
CA SER A 26 -10.38 11.11 5.31
C SER A 26 -10.59 9.66 4.87
N TYR A 27 -10.63 9.41 3.56
CA TYR A 27 -10.79 8.07 3.00
C TYR A 27 -9.60 7.16 3.30
N ILE A 28 -8.37 7.70 3.29
CA ILE A 28 -7.16 6.95 3.66
C ILE A 28 -7.19 6.64 5.16
N LEU A 29 -7.54 7.64 5.98
CA LEU A 29 -7.63 7.49 7.44
C LEU A 29 -8.65 6.44 7.85
N LYS A 30 -9.80 6.36 7.16
CA LYS A 30 -10.82 5.32 7.39
C LYS A 30 -10.26 3.89 7.22
N HIS A 31 -9.29 3.69 6.33
CA HIS A 31 -8.69 2.39 6.05
C HIS A 31 -7.33 2.20 6.73
N LYS A 32 -6.83 3.22 7.47
CA LYS A 32 -5.47 3.25 8.00
C LYS A 32 -5.08 1.98 8.76
N GLN A 33 -5.94 1.49 9.66
CA GLN A 33 -5.62 0.29 10.44
C GLN A 33 -5.47 -0.94 9.55
N LEU A 34 -6.36 -1.13 8.56
CA LEU A 34 -6.26 -2.25 7.63
C LEU A 34 -5.01 -2.15 6.74
N ILE A 35 -4.62 -0.94 6.34
CA ILE A 35 -3.38 -0.69 5.59
C ILE A 35 -2.16 -1.11 6.44
N ILE A 36 -2.12 -0.70 7.70
CA ILE A 36 -1.05 -1.07 8.65
C ILE A 36 -0.99 -2.58 8.83
N ASP A 37 -2.13 -3.23 9.11
CA ASP A 37 -2.21 -4.67 9.26
C ASP A 37 -1.71 -5.40 8.01
N TYR A 38 -2.01 -4.87 6.82
CA TYR A 38 -1.55 -5.45 5.57
C TYR A 38 -0.03 -5.34 5.43
N ILE A 39 0.54 -4.17 5.72
CA ILE A 39 1.99 -3.93 5.73
C ILE A 39 2.69 -4.93 6.67
N GLU A 40 2.19 -5.07 7.89
CA GLU A 40 2.80 -5.93 8.91
C GLU A 40 2.77 -7.41 8.53
N VAL A 41 1.64 -7.89 8.02
CA VAL A 41 1.50 -9.29 7.57
C VAL A 41 2.39 -9.53 6.36
N SER A 42 2.40 -8.64 5.38
CA SER A 42 3.26 -8.78 4.20
C SER A 42 4.75 -8.73 4.55
N ASN A 43 5.16 -7.89 5.50
CA ASN A 43 6.53 -7.88 6.03
C ASN A 43 6.87 -9.18 6.77
N SER A 44 5.90 -9.77 7.47
CA SER A 44 6.07 -11.07 8.13
C SER A 44 6.26 -12.19 7.11
N MET A 45 5.52 -12.18 5.99
CA MET A 45 5.73 -13.13 4.89
C MET A 45 7.15 -13.06 4.32
N LEU A 46 7.72 -11.85 4.19
CA LEU A 46 9.11 -11.69 3.72
C LEU A 46 10.13 -12.37 4.64
N LYS A 47 9.86 -12.46 5.95
CA LYS A 47 10.73 -13.16 6.90
C LYS A 47 10.72 -14.68 6.68
N TYR A 48 9.60 -15.23 6.23
CA TYR A 48 9.44 -16.66 5.94
C TYR A 48 9.78 -17.04 4.49
N GLY A 49 10.39 -16.14 3.70
CA GLY A 49 10.73 -16.41 2.30
C GLY A 49 11.66 -17.62 2.08
N GLY A 50 12.41 -18.02 3.10
CA GLY A 50 13.24 -19.23 3.08
C GLY A 50 12.48 -20.54 3.37
N GLU A 51 11.25 -20.45 3.90
CA GLU A 51 10.43 -21.59 4.30
C GLU A 51 8.99 -21.42 3.77
N PRO A 52 8.79 -21.39 2.44
CA PRO A 52 7.52 -21.04 1.82
C PRO A 52 6.35 -21.98 2.15
N PHE A 53 6.65 -23.17 2.69
CA PHE A 53 5.66 -24.18 3.06
C PHE A 53 5.44 -24.31 4.58
N SER A 54 6.06 -23.45 5.40
CA SER A 54 5.83 -23.46 6.84
C SER A 54 4.37 -23.09 7.17
N GLU A 55 3.89 -23.56 8.32
CA GLU A 55 2.53 -23.25 8.79
C GLU A 55 2.38 -21.73 9.01
N GLU A 56 3.42 -21.08 9.52
CA GLU A 56 3.48 -19.64 9.74
C GLU A 56 3.35 -18.86 8.44
N MET A 57 4.03 -19.31 7.37
CA MET A 57 3.91 -18.68 6.05
C MET A 57 2.50 -18.83 5.50
N GLN A 58 1.89 -20.01 5.62
CA GLN A 58 0.52 -20.25 5.18
C GLN A 58 -0.49 -19.39 5.95
N GLN A 59 -0.30 -19.23 7.27
CA GLN A 59 -1.15 -18.36 8.08
C GLN A 59 -1.02 -16.89 7.65
N CYS A 60 0.21 -16.42 7.42
CA CYS A 60 0.45 -15.07 6.93
C CYS A 60 -0.16 -14.85 5.54
N ASP A 61 0.01 -15.79 4.61
CA ASP A 61 -0.56 -15.71 3.25
C ASP A 61 -2.09 -15.66 3.28
N ASN A 62 -2.73 -16.52 4.09
CA ASN A 62 -4.18 -16.51 4.24
C ASN A 62 -4.69 -15.18 4.81
N ARG A 63 -4.01 -14.63 5.83
CA ARG A 63 -4.36 -13.33 6.40
C ARG A 63 -4.14 -12.20 5.40
N ALA A 64 -3.03 -12.20 4.66
CA ALA A 64 -2.74 -11.22 3.62
C ALA A 64 -3.80 -11.24 2.52
N LYS A 65 -4.22 -12.42 2.07
CA LYS A 65 -5.29 -12.58 1.08
C LYS A 65 -6.62 -12.02 1.58
N HIS A 66 -6.97 -12.26 2.84
CA HIS A 66 -8.19 -11.72 3.44
C HIS A 66 -8.17 -10.19 3.48
N ILE A 67 -7.08 -9.59 4.00
CA ILE A 67 -6.95 -8.13 4.08
C ILE A 67 -6.92 -7.51 2.67
N ARG A 68 -6.20 -8.13 1.73
CA ARG A 68 -6.17 -7.71 0.32
C ARG A 68 -7.58 -7.68 -0.29
N TYR A 69 -8.43 -8.66 0.03
CA TYR A 69 -9.81 -8.67 -0.43
C TYR A 69 -10.61 -7.49 0.16
N GLN A 70 -10.44 -7.21 1.45
CA GLN A 70 -11.08 -6.06 2.11
C GLN A 70 -10.62 -4.70 1.55
N LEU A 71 -9.37 -4.62 1.09
CA LEU A 71 -8.78 -3.42 0.48
C LEU A 71 -8.87 -3.39 -1.05
N ALA A 72 -9.62 -4.31 -1.67
CA ALA A 72 -9.71 -4.37 -3.13
C ALA A 72 -10.33 -3.09 -3.73
N ASP A 73 -11.45 -2.64 -3.17
CA ASP A 73 -12.11 -1.40 -3.60
C ASP A 73 -11.25 -0.18 -3.31
N PHE A 74 -10.62 -0.15 -2.13
CA PHE A 74 -9.68 0.90 -1.76
C PHE A 74 -8.56 1.02 -2.81
N LYS A 75 -7.94 -0.09 -3.20
CA LYS A 75 -6.88 -0.09 -4.23
C LYS A 75 -7.42 0.36 -5.59
N ALA A 76 -8.61 -0.10 -5.98
CA ALA A 76 -9.21 0.25 -7.27
C ALA A 76 -9.54 1.74 -7.37
N ILE A 77 -10.10 2.32 -6.29
CA ILE A 77 -10.49 3.73 -6.20
C ILE A 77 -9.25 4.63 -6.11
N THR A 78 -8.28 4.26 -5.27
CA THR A 78 -7.12 5.12 -4.98
C THR A 78 -5.99 4.99 -5.98
N GLY A 79 -5.94 3.92 -6.77
CA GLY A 79 -4.82 3.65 -7.68
C GLY A 79 -3.47 3.54 -6.96
N ILE A 80 -3.47 3.21 -5.66
CA ILE A 80 -2.29 3.23 -4.80
C ILE A 80 -1.15 2.37 -5.36
N VAL A 81 0.04 2.96 -5.39
CA VAL A 81 1.29 2.31 -5.79
C VAL A 81 2.22 2.25 -4.60
N GLY A 82 2.85 1.09 -4.39
CA GLY A 82 3.75 0.81 -3.27
C GLY A 82 3.39 -0.50 -2.56
N PHE A 83 4.39 -1.15 -1.99
CA PHE A 83 4.23 -2.44 -1.32
C PHE A 83 3.44 -2.27 -0.01
N PRO A 84 2.42 -3.11 0.29
CA PRO A 84 2.09 -4.38 -0.36
C PRO A 84 1.01 -4.33 -1.46
N PHE A 85 0.46 -3.16 -1.79
CA PHE A 85 -0.57 -3.05 -2.83
C PHE A 85 -0.02 -3.29 -4.23
N ASP A 86 1.20 -2.86 -4.47
CA ASP A 86 1.91 -2.97 -5.73
C ASP A 86 3.39 -3.27 -5.47
N MET A 87 4.00 -4.12 -6.30
CA MET A 87 5.40 -4.54 -6.10
C MET A 87 6.41 -3.49 -6.55
N ARG A 88 5.97 -2.40 -7.18
CA ARG A 88 6.85 -1.29 -7.58
C ARG A 88 7.35 -0.53 -6.36
N ASP A 89 8.66 -0.35 -6.31
CA ASP A 89 9.29 0.61 -5.40
C ASP A 89 8.87 2.04 -5.78
N VAL A 90 8.38 2.80 -4.81
CA VAL A 90 7.82 4.13 -5.05
C VAL A 90 8.87 5.12 -5.53
N ASP A 91 10.05 5.13 -4.92
CA ASP A 91 11.11 6.08 -5.28
C ASP A 91 11.62 5.79 -6.69
N LEU A 92 11.85 4.52 -7.03
CA LEU A 92 12.23 4.12 -8.39
C LEU A 92 11.12 4.41 -9.40
N TYR A 93 9.86 4.20 -9.05
CA TYR A 93 8.73 4.48 -9.94
C TYR A 93 8.58 5.97 -10.26
N ILE A 94 8.77 6.84 -9.26
CA ILE A 94 8.77 8.29 -9.43
C ILE A 94 9.89 8.72 -10.40
N ILE A 95 11.12 8.24 -10.17
CA ILE A 95 12.29 8.57 -10.98
C ILE A 95 12.09 8.11 -12.43
N ASN A 96 11.74 6.84 -12.62
CA ASN A 96 11.62 6.24 -13.94
C ASN A 96 10.54 6.89 -14.81
N ASN A 97 9.47 7.41 -14.21
CA ASN A 97 8.37 8.04 -14.92
C ASN A 97 8.39 9.57 -14.86
N SER A 98 9.41 10.18 -14.24
CA SER A 98 9.52 11.64 -14.04
C SER A 98 8.24 12.23 -13.44
N LEU A 99 7.69 11.57 -12.41
CA LEU A 99 6.42 11.97 -11.81
C LEU A 99 6.58 13.25 -10.99
N ASN A 100 5.55 14.10 -11.05
CA ASN A 100 5.48 15.29 -10.23
C ASN A 100 4.72 15.01 -8.93
N ILE A 101 5.40 15.18 -7.79
CA ILE A 101 4.82 15.04 -6.45
C ILE A 101 4.33 16.41 -6.00
N ALA A 102 3.01 16.57 -5.94
CA ALA A 102 2.38 17.83 -5.56
C ALA A 102 2.50 18.08 -4.05
N SER A 103 2.47 17.02 -3.26
CA SER A 103 2.48 17.09 -1.80
C SER A 103 2.93 15.76 -1.18
N GLU A 104 3.45 15.85 0.04
CA GLU A 104 3.86 14.72 0.86
C GLU A 104 3.15 14.78 2.22
N PHE A 105 2.60 13.65 2.67
CA PHE A 105 1.89 13.53 3.95
C PHE A 105 2.42 12.38 4.78
N ASN A 106 2.43 12.56 6.11
CA ASN A 106 2.65 11.49 7.08
C ASN A 106 1.30 11.17 7.73
N ILE A 107 0.81 9.95 7.53
CA ILE A 107 -0.53 9.51 7.92
C ILE A 107 -0.51 8.55 9.10
#